data_AF-A0AAV1UH34-F1
#
_entry.id   AF-A0AAV1UH34-F1
#
_cell.length_a   1.000
_cell.length_b   1.000
_cell.length_c   1.000
_cell.angle_alpha   90.00
_cell.angle_beta   90.00
_cell.angle_gamma   90.00
#
_symmetry.space_group_name_H-M   'P 1'
#
loop_
_entity.id
_entity.type
_entity.pdbx_description
1 polymer ?
#
loop_
_entity_poly.entity_id
_entity_poly.type
_entity_poly.pdbx_seq_one_letter_code
_entity_poly.pdbx_strand_id
1 'polypeptide(L)'
;MKLVVPHLSSILLTSTFCMVASSTITMSTSHDHSDSTVDCLTEGCNKAREYCVGTIHTCQAAASETKCYNATAVKFQAGCDAGFKCIDDLCRVDADPIDHRECHIICSAGKFCEDGTTTCRGPRYKGECFDLGTGSFQRGCDEGFFCTFNKCVDVSLDD
;
A
#
# COMPACT_ATOMS: atom_id res chain seq x y z
N MET A 1 -59.96 -37.68 -18.68
CA MET A 1 -60.09 -38.98 -19.38
C MET A 1 -58.95 -39.89 -18.97
N LYS A 2 -59.23 -41.21 -19.02
CA LYS A 2 -58.51 -42.35 -18.44
C LYS A 2 -57.03 -42.49 -18.81
N LEU A 3 -56.24 -42.89 -17.81
CA LEU A 3 -55.02 -43.70 -17.92
C LEU A 3 -55.28 -44.97 -18.76
N VAL A 4 -54.32 -45.32 -19.62
CA VAL A 4 -54.11 -46.69 -20.10
C VAL A 4 -52.61 -46.97 -20.07
N VAL A 5 -52.22 -47.88 -19.19
CA VAL A 5 -50.90 -48.53 -19.12
C VAL A 5 -50.95 -49.76 -20.03
N PRO A 6 -49.84 -50.19 -20.66
CA PRO A 6 -49.46 -51.58 -20.41
C PRO A 6 -47.95 -51.90 -20.41
N HIS A 7 -47.65 -52.95 -19.63
CA HIS A 7 -46.64 -54.01 -19.81
C HIS A 7 -45.14 -53.67 -19.72
N LEU A 8 -44.44 -54.05 -18.63
CA LEU A 8 -43.88 -55.38 -18.30
C LEU A 8 -42.61 -55.73 -19.10
N SER A 9 -41.44 -55.67 -18.45
CA SER A 9 -40.42 -56.73 -18.45
C SER A 9 -39.27 -56.39 -17.50
N SER A 10 -38.99 -57.33 -16.60
CA SER A 10 -37.74 -57.47 -15.86
C SER A 10 -36.52 -57.39 -16.77
N ILE A 11 -35.34 -57.07 -16.22
CA ILE A 11 -34.10 -57.87 -16.31
C ILE A 11 -32.83 -57.05 -15.92
N LEU A 12 -32.01 -57.70 -15.10
CA LEU A 12 -30.55 -57.57 -14.87
C LEU A 12 -30.00 -56.42 -14.01
N LEU A 13 -29.55 -56.83 -12.81
CA LEU A 13 -28.41 -56.27 -12.10
C LEU A 13 -27.18 -56.23 -13.02
N THR A 14 -26.62 -55.05 -13.23
CA THR A 14 -25.18 -54.89 -13.49
C THR A 14 -24.64 -53.77 -12.61
N SER A 15 -23.74 -54.19 -11.73
CA SER A 15 -22.91 -53.32 -10.89
C SER A 15 -22.26 -52.23 -11.74
N THR A 16 -22.68 -50.99 -11.52
CA THR A 16 -22.04 -49.82 -12.13
C THR A 16 -21.51 -48.94 -10.99
N PHE A 17 -20.20 -48.87 -10.91
CA PHE A 17 -19.45 -47.93 -10.11
C PHE A 17 -20.00 -46.51 -10.31
N CYS A 18 -20.60 -45.92 -9.27
CA CYS A 18 -20.84 -44.47 -9.24
C CYS A 18 -19.51 -43.77 -8.96
N MET A 19 -18.74 -43.45 -10.00
CA MET A 19 -17.83 -42.32 -9.94
C MET A 19 -18.68 -41.05 -10.04
N VAL A 20 -18.96 -40.40 -8.91
CA VAL A 20 -19.54 -39.06 -8.89
C VAL A 20 -18.44 -38.07 -9.31
N ALA A 21 -18.57 -37.56 -10.53
CA ALA A 21 -17.95 -36.32 -10.96
C ALA A 21 -18.81 -35.13 -10.54
N SER A 22 -18.13 -34.01 -10.26
CA SER A 22 -18.66 -32.64 -10.24
C SER A 22 -19.53 -32.23 -9.05
N SER A 23 -18.89 -31.61 -8.06
CA SER A 23 -18.78 -30.15 -8.00
C SER A 23 -18.13 -29.82 -6.66
N THR A 24 -16.87 -29.39 -6.66
CA THR A 24 -16.34 -28.67 -5.50
C THR A 24 -17.13 -27.38 -5.40
N ILE A 25 -18.15 -27.36 -4.53
CA ILE A 25 -18.68 -26.11 -4.01
C ILE A 25 -17.56 -25.58 -3.13
N THR A 26 -16.65 -24.83 -3.74
CA THR A 26 -15.78 -23.91 -3.01
C THR A 26 -16.73 -22.95 -2.32
N MET A 27 -17.05 -23.20 -1.05
CA MET A 27 -17.45 -22.11 -0.18
C MET A 27 -16.21 -21.23 -0.07
N SER A 28 -16.08 -20.29 -1.01
CA SER A 28 -15.27 -19.11 -0.83
C SER A 28 -15.89 -18.38 0.36
N THR A 29 -15.40 -18.68 1.55
CA THR A 29 -15.48 -17.73 2.65
C THR A 29 -14.51 -16.60 2.30
N SER A 30 -14.89 -15.76 1.35
CA SER A 30 -14.52 -14.35 1.40
C SER A 30 -15.36 -13.71 2.50
N HIS A 31 -15.17 -14.19 3.73
CA HIS A 31 -15.30 -13.33 4.88
C HIS A 31 -14.00 -12.56 4.92
N ASP A 32 -13.92 -11.51 4.10
CA ASP A 32 -13.09 -10.35 4.40
C ASP A 32 -13.72 -9.70 5.64
N HIS A 33 -13.55 -10.38 6.78
CA HIS A 33 -13.66 -9.77 8.08
C HIS A 33 -12.38 -8.94 8.23
N SER A 34 -12.34 -7.82 7.52
CA SER A 34 -11.46 -6.70 7.88
C SER A 34 -12.00 -6.09 9.18
N ASP A 35 -11.98 -6.89 10.24
CA ASP A 35 -12.11 -6.43 11.62
C ASP A 35 -10.71 -6.18 12.15
N SER A 36 -10.09 -5.16 11.56
CA SER A 36 -9.25 -4.20 12.24
C SER A 36 -9.23 -2.99 11.32
N THR A 37 -9.71 -1.87 11.82
CA THR A 37 -9.65 -0.56 11.16
C THR A 37 -8.20 -0.12 11.07
N VAL A 38 -7.42 -0.81 10.24
CA VAL A 38 -6.02 -0.50 9.97
C VAL A 38 -6.04 0.75 9.11
N ASP A 39 -5.82 1.87 9.77
CA ASP A 39 -5.84 3.19 9.17
C ASP A 39 -4.61 3.36 8.29
N CYS A 40 -4.78 3.86 7.06
CA CYS A 40 -3.64 4.22 6.23
C CYS A 40 -2.82 5.37 6.83
N LEU A 41 -3.33 6.08 7.84
CA LEU A 41 -2.55 7.04 8.63
C LEU A 41 -1.46 6.36 9.45
N THR A 42 -1.69 5.11 9.90
CA THR A 42 -0.70 4.35 10.67
C THR A 42 0.15 3.45 9.78
N GLU A 43 -0.45 2.76 8.81
CA GLU A 43 0.27 1.80 7.97
C GLU A 43 0.83 2.39 6.66
N GLY A 44 0.45 3.62 6.30
CA GLY A 44 0.83 4.24 5.03
C GLY A 44 0.21 3.57 3.79
N CYS A 45 0.53 4.12 2.62
CA CYS A 45 0.09 3.59 1.32
C CYS A 45 1.24 2.90 0.61
N ASN A 46 0.96 1.76 -0.02
CA ASN A 46 1.99 0.88 -0.59
C ASN A 46 2.19 1.06 -2.10
N LYS A 47 1.32 1.81 -2.79
CA LYS A 47 1.47 2.06 -4.22
C LYS A 47 2.07 3.45 -4.47
N ALA A 48 2.80 3.54 -5.57
CA ALA A 48 3.35 4.81 -6.03
C ALA A 48 2.22 5.81 -6.27
N ARG A 49 2.42 7.05 -5.79
CA ARG A 49 1.48 8.17 -5.93
C ARG A 49 0.09 7.91 -5.32
N GLU A 50 -0.02 6.97 -4.39
CA GLU A 50 -1.17 6.85 -3.49
C GLU A 50 -0.88 7.52 -2.14
N TYR A 51 -1.85 8.27 -1.64
CA TYR A 51 -1.78 8.96 -0.36
C TYR A 51 -3.01 8.65 0.49
N CYS A 52 -2.82 8.60 1.80
CA CYS A 52 -3.90 8.33 2.73
C CYS A 52 -4.82 9.55 2.86
N VAL A 53 -6.09 9.42 2.50
CA VAL A 53 -7.04 10.53 2.65
C VAL A 53 -7.66 10.47 4.04
N GLY A 54 -7.31 11.42 4.90
CA GLY A 54 -7.60 11.40 6.33
C GLY A 54 -9.08 11.47 6.69
N THR A 55 -9.94 11.92 5.77
CA THR A 55 -11.40 11.95 5.99
C THR A 55 -12.09 10.61 5.74
N ILE A 56 -11.46 9.72 4.97
CA ILE A 56 -12.03 8.43 4.58
C ILE A 56 -11.12 7.26 4.92
N HIS A 57 -9.96 7.52 5.55
CA HIS A 57 -8.98 6.52 5.98
C HIS A 57 -8.63 5.50 4.90
N THR A 58 -8.56 5.95 3.64
CA THR A 58 -8.31 5.10 2.47
C THR A 58 -7.18 5.69 1.62
N CYS A 59 -6.32 4.82 1.09
CA CYS A 59 -5.29 5.19 0.10
C CYS A 59 -5.92 5.52 -1.25
N GLN A 60 -5.61 6.69 -1.79
CA GLN A 60 -6.10 7.14 -3.10
C GLN A 60 -4.99 7.81 -3.89
N ALA A 61 -5.03 7.64 -5.22
CA ALA A 61 -4.23 8.42 -6.14
C ALA A 61 -4.99 9.69 -6.58
N ALA A 62 -4.28 10.65 -7.19
CA ALA A 62 -4.91 11.84 -7.72
C ALA A 62 -5.95 11.50 -8.79
N ALA A 63 -7.16 12.06 -8.64
CA ALA A 63 -8.25 11.87 -9.61
C ALA A 63 -8.00 12.56 -10.96
N SER A 64 -7.03 13.48 -11.03
CA SER A 64 -6.61 14.21 -12.23
C SER A 64 -5.25 14.87 -12.00
N GLU A 65 -4.52 15.21 -13.06
CA GLU A 65 -3.21 15.89 -12.99
C GLU A 65 -3.23 17.26 -12.31
N THR A 66 -4.42 17.84 -12.10
CA THR A 66 -4.59 19.14 -11.41
C THR A 66 -4.81 19.00 -9.90
N LYS A 67 -4.98 17.76 -9.40
CA LYS A 67 -5.22 17.46 -7.99
C LYS A 67 -3.92 17.01 -7.33
N CYS A 68 -3.60 17.67 -6.22
CA CYS A 68 -2.36 17.47 -5.49
C CYS A 68 -2.69 17.19 -4.03
N TYR A 69 -2.00 16.22 -3.45
CA TYR A 69 -2.15 15.84 -2.06
C TYR A 69 -1.43 16.84 -1.17
N ASN A 70 -2.14 17.39 -0.18
CA ASN A 70 -1.57 18.19 0.88
C ASN A 70 -1.43 17.30 2.12
N ALA A 71 -0.17 17.02 2.53
CA ALA A 71 0.11 16.15 3.66
C ALA A 71 -0.29 16.73 5.02
N THR A 72 -0.31 18.06 5.16
CA THR A 72 -0.77 18.74 6.39
C THR A 72 -2.28 18.66 6.54
N ALA A 73 -3.02 18.83 5.44
CA ALA A 73 -4.47 18.76 5.42
C ALA A 73 -5.01 17.33 5.20
N VAL A 74 -4.11 16.38 4.92
CA VAL A 74 -4.39 14.96 4.69
C VAL A 74 -5.47 14.72 3.61
N LYS A 75 -5.40 15.49 2.51
CA LYS A 75 -6.41 15.47 1.44
C LYS A 75 -5.85 15.92 0.09
N PHE A 76 -6.52 15.52 -0.99
CA PHE A 76 -6.29 16.10 -2.32
C PHE A 76 -7.00 17.45 -2.47
N GLN A 77 -6.32 18.43 -3.06
CA GLN A 77 -6.81 19.76 -3.35
C GLN A 77 -6.42 20.19 -4.77
N ALA A 78 -7.06 21.23 -5.30
CA ALA A 78 -6.70 21.76 -6.61
C ALA A 78 -5.49 22.69 -6.45
N GLY A 79 -4.36 22.33 -7.08
CA GLY A 79 -3.09 23.01 -6.86
C GLY A 79 -2.58 22.90 -5.42
N CYS A 80 -1.52 23.65 -5.10
CA CYS A 80 -0.92 23.69 -3.78
C CYS A 80 -1.00 25.08 -3.17
N ASP A 81 -0.90 25.16 -1.84
CA ASP A 81 -0.87 26.43 -1.13
C ASP A 81 0.36 27.27 -1.53
N ALA A 82 0.31 28.58 -1.27
CA ALA A 82 1.40 29.48 -1.65
C ALA A 82 2.76 29.02 -1.07
N GLY A 83 3.79 29.01 -1.91
CA GLY A 83 5.12 28.49 -1.55
C GLY A 83 5.32 26.99 -1.79
N PHE A 84 4.28 26.29 -2.26
CA PHE A 84 4.36 24.87 -2.62
C PHE A 84 4.10 24.67 -4.12
N LYS A 85 4.84 23.72 -4.73
CA LYS A 85 4.57 23.20 -6.07
C LYS A 85 3.97 21.80 -5.97
N CYS A 86 3.12 21.49 -6.93
CA CYS A 86 2.61 20.15 -7.12
C CYS A 86 3.64 19.34 -7.92
N ILE A 87 4.30 18.41 -7.24
CA ILE A 87 5.33 17.54 -7.82
C ILE A 87 4.92 16.11 -7.52
N ASP A 88 4.72 15.31 -8.56
CA ASP A 88 4.23 13.93 -8.49
C ASP A 88 2.95 13.77 -7.65
N ASP A 89 1.97 14.64 -7.89
CA ASP A 89 0.71 14.71 -7.16
C ASP A 89 0.85 15.03 -5.66
N LEU A 90 2.00 15.51 -5.19
CA LEU A 90 2.23 15.94 -3.81
C LEU A 90 2.59 17.43 -3.74
N CYS A 91 1.97 18.15 -2.80
CA CYS A 91 2.37 19.50 -2.47
C CYS A 91 3.68 19.49 -1.69
N ARG A 92 4.75 19.95 -2.36
CA ARG A 92 6.11 20.08 -1.80
C ARG A 92 6.53 21.53 -1.86
N VAL A 93 7.40 21.95 -0.93
CA VAL A 93 7.99 23.29 -0.98
C VAL A 93 8.67 23.47 -2.33
N ASP A 94 8.55 24.65 -2.92
CA ASP A 94 9.24 25.02 -4.16
C ASP A 94 10.75 25.21 -3.94
N ALA A 95 11.42 24.13 -3.57
CA ALA A 95 12.85 23.97 -3.66
C ALA A 95 13.10 22.92 -4.74
N ASP A 96 14.08 23.15 -5.62
CA ASP A 96 14.66 22.04 -6.38
C ASP A 96 14.96 20.91 -5.38
N PRO A 97 14.60 19.64 -5.68
CA PRO A 97 14.92 18.55 -4.78
C PRO A 97 16.42 18.62 -4.50
N ILE A 98 16.78 18.98 -3.27
CA ILE A 98 18.16 19.20 -2.81
C ILE A 98 19.02 17.94 -3.12
N ASP A 99 18.34 16.81 -3.33
CA ASP A 99 18.89 15.49 -3.27
C ASP A 99 19.05 14.81 -4.65
N HIS A 100 18.50 15.35 -5.75
CA HIS A 100 18.43 14.66 -7.07
C HIS A 100 17.86 13.22 -7.03
N ARG A 101 17.11 12.88 -5.97
CA ARG A 101 16.63 11.53 -5.72
C ARG A 101 15.48 11.15 -6.62
N GLU A 102 15.58 9.96 -7.19
CA GLU A 102 14.58 9.38 -8.09
C GLU A 102 13.37 8.81 -7.33
N CYS A 103 13.54 8.51 -6.03
CA CYS A 103 12.43 8.01 -5.25
C CYS A 103 11.52 9.12 -4.72
N HIS A 104 10.34 9.26 -5.34
CA HIS A 104 9.36 10.29 -5.01
C HIS A 104 8.17 9.81 -4.16
N ILE A 105 8.11 8.53 -3.75
CA ILE A 105 6.97 8.00 -2.99
C ILE A 105 7.04 8.38 -1.51
N ILE A 106 5.88 8.68 -0.91
CA ILE A 106 5.77 8.79 0.55
C ILE A 106 5.57 7.40 1.12
N CYS A 107 6.42 7.04 2.08
CA CYS A 107 6.34 5.78 2.79
C CYS A 107 5.64 5.94 4.16
N SER A 108 5.12 4.84 4.68
CA SER A 108 4.64 4.74 6.06
C SER A 108 5.69 5.22 7.06
N ALA A 109 5.26 5.64 8.25
CA ALA A 109 6.17 6.09 9.29
C ALA A 109 7.30 5.05 9.56
N GLY A 110 8.55 5.51 9.51
CA GLY A 110 9.72 4.67 9.71
C GLY A 110 10.09 3.75 8.54
N LYS A 111 9.44 3.89 7.38
CA LYS A 111 9.84 3.27 6.12
C LYS A 111 10.32 4.34 5.15
N PHE A 112 11.23 3.96 4.26
CA PHE A 112 11.82 4.82 3.24
C PHE A 112 12.03 4.03 1.96
N CYS A 113 12.12 4.72 0.85
CA CYS A 113 12.50 4.13 -0.42
C CYS A 113 13.90 4.60 -0.79
N GLU A 114 14.70 3.68 -1.29
CA GLU A 114 16.09 3.95 -1.66
C GLU A 114 16.17 4.54 -3.06
N ASP A 115 17.24 5.26 -3.34
CA ASP A 115 17.50 5.79 -4.67
C ASP A 115 17.52 4.70 -5.73
N GLY A 116 16.93 5.02 -6.88
CA GLY A 116 16.71 4.07 -7.98
C GLY A 116 15.62 3.03 -7.70
N THR A 117 14.86 3.16 -6.61
CA THR A 117 13.75 2.24 -6.27
C THR A 117 12.43 2.99 -6.11
N THR A 118 11.32 2.27 -6.27
CA THR A 118 9.96 2.76 -5.98
C THR A 118 9.27 1.93 -4.90
N THR A 119 10.06 1.30 -4.03
CA THR A 119 9.54 0.39 -3.00
C THR A 119 9.90 0.90 -1.61
N CYS A 120 8.87 1.12 -0.78
CA CYS A 120 9.06 1.45 0.62
C CYS A 120 9.50 0.21 1.40
N ARG A 121 10.56 0.36 2.20
CA ARG A 121 10.99 -0.67 3.16
C ARG A 121 11.42 -0.05 4.48
N GLY A 122 11.44 -0.85 5.53
CA GLY A 122 12.09 -0.49 6.79
C GLY A 122 13.52 -1.04 6.88
N PRO A 123 14.14 -0.93 8.06
CA PRO A 123 15.40 -1.58 8.39
C PRO A 123 15.32 -3.09 8.24
N ARG A 124 16.36 -3.71 7.68
CA ARG A 124 16.52 -5.18 7.62
C ARG A 124 17.09 -5.77 8.91
N TYR A 125 17.76 -4.96 9.70
CA TYR A 125 18.36 -5.35 10.97
C TYR A 125 18.43 -4.18 11.94
N LYS A 126 18.59 -4.48 13.22
CA LYS A 126 18.71 -3.46 14.27
C LYS A 126 19.95 -2.58 14.01
N GLY A 127 19.74 -1.27 13.98
CA GLY A 127 20.79 -0.29 13.73
C GLY A 127 21.03 0.02 12.25
N GLU A 128 20.28 -0.57 11.33
CA GLU A 128 20.19 -0.06 9.96
C GLU A 128 19.32 1.21 9.96
N CYS A 129 19.80 2.27 9.30
CA CYS A 129 19.15 3.58 9.29
C CYS A 129 19.18 4.19 7.90
N PHE A 130 18.12 4.91 7.53
CA PHE A 130 18.05 5.60 6.24
C PHE A 130 18.76 6.94 6.29
N ASP A 131 19.75 7.13 5.42
CA ASP A 131 20.42 8.39 5.24
C ASP A 131 19.77 9.17 4.09
N LEU A 132 19.37 10.41 4.39
CA LEU A 132 18.79 11.29 3.39
C LEU A 132 19.82 11.78 2.36
N GLY A 133 21.09 11.95 2.74
CA GLY A 133 22.13 12.44 1.84
C GLY A 133 22.51 11.43 0.76
N THR A 134 22.56 10.15 1.12
CA THR A 134 22.86 9.06 0.17
C THR A 134 21.62 8.41 -0.44
N GLY A 135 20.44 8.67 0.11
CA GLY A 135 19.20 8.04 -0.33
C GLY A 135 19.18 6.52 -0.10
N SER A 136 19.89 6.02 0.90
CA SER A 136 20.03 4.57 1.13
C SER A 136 20.00 4.22 2.61
N PHE A 137 19.67 2.96 2.91
CA PHE A 137 19.84 2.45 4.26
C PHE A 137 21.28 1.98 4.48
N GLN A 138 21.88 2.45 5.57
CA GLN A 138 23.25 2.13 5.95
C GLN A 138 23.32 1.66 7.40
N ARG A 139 24.47 1.13 7.81
CA ARG A 139 24.72 0.73 9.18
C ARG A 139 25.02 1.95 10.04
N GLY A 140 24.13 2.28 10.97
CA GLY A 140 24.26 3.48 11.79
C GLY A 140 24.06 4.75 10.97
N CYS A 141 24.50 5.87 11.52
CA CYS A 141 24.54 7.16 10.85
C CYS A 141 25.97 7.70 10.90
N ASP A 142 26.26 8.63 9.99
CA ASP A 142 27.55 9.31 9.98
C ASP A 142 27.75 10.18 11.23
N GLU A 143 28.99 10.59 11.47
CA GLU A 143 29.36 11.40 12.63
C GLU A 143 28.49 12.68 12.71
N GLY A 144 27.94 12.96 13.89
CA GLY A 144 27.02 14.08 14.11
C GLY A 144 25.53 13.73 13.90
N PHE A 145 25.22 12.58 13.32
CA PHE A 145 23.85 12.15 13.07
C PHE A 145 23.43 10.99 13.97
N PHE A 146 22.14 10.95 14.31
CA PHE A 146 21.55 9.91 15.14
C PHE A 146 20.43 9.19 14.41
N CYS A 147 20.35 7.88 14.59
CA CYS A 147 19.28 7.09 14.02
C CYS A 147 18.02 7.21 14.89
N THR A 148 17.03 7.98 14.43
CA THR A 148 15.72 8.08 15.08
C THR A 148 14.61 7.79 14.08
N PHE A 149 13.60 7.02 14.49
CA PHE A 149 12.53 6.56 13.59
C PHE A 149 13.06 5.98 12.26
N ASN A 150 14.16 5.22 12.34
CA ASN A 150 14.84 4.60 11.19
C ASN A 150 15.42 5.59 10.18
N LYS A 151 15.61 6.87 10.54
CA LYS A 151 16.22 7.91 9.72
C LYS A 151 17.40 8.55 10.44
N CYS A 152 18.46 8.85 9.70
CA CYS A 152 19.54 9.69 10.18
C CYS A 152 19.06 11.14 10.25
N VAL A 153 19.13 11.71 11.45
CA VAL A 153 18.82 13.11 11.71
C VAL A 153 20.00 13.76 12.37
N ASP A 154 20.26 15.00 11.97
CA ASP A 154 21.19 15.87 12.69
C ASP A 154 20.54 16.23 14.03
N VAL A 155 21.29 16.14 15.12
CA VAL A 155 20.86 16.64 16.44
C VAL A 155 21.64 17.88 16.83
N SER A 156 22.09 18.67 15.87
CA SER A 156 22.46 20.06 16.09
C SER A 156 21.27 20.76 16.76
N LEU A 157 21.27 20.70 18.09
CA LEU A 157 20.48 21.54 18.95
C LEU A 157 21.10 22.91 18.73
N ASP A 158 20.45 23.73 17.89
CA ASP A 158 20.76 25.15 17.85
C ASP A 158 20.59 25.68 19.29
N ASP A 159 21.71 25.96 19.97
CA ASP A 159 21.79 26.68 21.25
C ASP A 159 21.40 28.16 21.09
#